data_AF-E3BGN0-F1
#
_entry.id   AF-E3BGN0-F1
#
_cell.length_a   1.000
_cell.length_b   1.000
_cell.length_c   1.000
_cell.angle_alpha   90.00
_cell.angle_beta   90.00
_cell.angle_gamma   90.00
#
_symmetry.space_group_name_H-M   'P 1'
#
loop_
_entity.id
_entity.type
_entity.pdbx_description
1 polymer ?
#
loop_
_entity_poly.entity_id
_entity_poly.type
_entity_poly.pdbx_seq_one_letter_code
_entity_poly.pdbx_strand_id
1 'polypeptide(L)' 'MNVLIQFDVAGEYKDGAWGRPVSFRKGEIHSVSPISAIVLIEQHKAHIYHKATNESLEDLDEG' A
#
# COMPACT_ATOMS: atom_id res chain seq x y z
N MET A 1 -9.62 -6.40 -10.09
CA MET A 1 -8.52 -5.42 -10.11
C MET A 1 -8.20 -5.07 -8.67
N ASN A 2 -6.93 -5.13 -8.27
CA ASN A 2 -6.48 -4.84 -6.89
C ASN A 2 -5.56 -3.61 -6.88
N VAL A 3 -5.41 -3.00 -5.71
CA VAL A 3 -4.59 -1.80 -5.50
C VAL A 3 -3.52 -2.11 -4.45
N LEU A 4 -2.31 -1.56 -4.64
CA LEU A 4 -1.24 -1.66 -3.66
C LEU A 4 -1.38 -0.54 -2.63
N ILE A 5 -1.35 -0.91 -1.36
CA ILE A 5 -1.33 0.01 -0.23
C ILE A 5 -0.13 -0.29 0.66
N GLN A 6 0.39 0.73 1.35
CA GLN A 6 1.38 0.57 2.41
C GLN A 6 0.75 0.93 3.75
N PHE A 7 0.94 0.09 4.76
CA PHE A 7 0.35 0.32 6.08
C PHE A 7 1.16 1.31 6.91
N ASP A 8 0.47 2.22 7.60
CA ASP A 8 1.06 3.25 8.45
C ASP A 8 1.15 2.83 9.92
N VAL A 9 0.44 1.75 10.29
CA VAL A 9 0.37 1.15 11.61
C VAL A 9 0.43 -0.37 11.52
N ALA A 10 0.56 -1.07 12.65
CA ALA A 10 0.35 -2.52 12.72
C ALA A 10 -1.10 -2.83 13.12
N GLY A 11 -1.63 -3.96 12.66
CA GLY A 11 -3.01 -4.35 12.98
C GLY A 11 -3.48 -5.57 12.21
N GLU A 12 -4.81 -5.64 12.03
CA GLU A 12 -5.46 -6.64 11.19
C GLU A 12 -6.54 -6.01 10.31
N TYR A 13 -6.81 -6.61 9.15
CA TYR A 13 -7.93 -6.26 8.29
C TYR A 13 -8.57 -7.50 7.68
N LYS A 14 -9.78 -7.34 7.15
CA LYS A 14 -10.43 -8.37 6.32
C LYS A 14 -10.50 -7.86 4.89
N ASP A 15 -9.99 -8.65 3.96
CA ASP A 15 -10.16 -8.37 2.53
C ASP A 15 -11.47 -9.00 2.05
N GLY A 16 -12.52 -8.19 1.93
CA GLY A 16 -13.88 -8.63 1.60
C GLY A 16 -14.70 -9.18 2.77
N ALA A 17 -16.01 -9.33 2.54
CA ALA A 17 -17.01 -9.67 3.56
C ALA A 17 -16.81 -11.07 4.20
N TRP A 18 -16.17 -12.00 3.47
CA TRP A 18 -15.89 -13.37 3.92
C TRP A 18 -14.39 -13.66 4.03
N GLY A 19 -13.55 -12.62 3.93
CA GLY A 19 -12.10 -12.76 4.05
C GLY A 19 -11.70 -13.17 5.46
N ARG A 20 -10.67 -14.03 5.55
CA ARG A 20 -10.00 -14.27 6.84
C ARG A 20 -9.28 -12.99 7.28
N PRO A 21 -9.20 -12.71 8.59
CA PRO A 21 -8.36 -11.62 9.08
C PRO A 21 -6.92 -11.82 8.63
N VAL A 22 -6.33 -10.76 8.10
CA VAL A 22 -4.93 -10.69 7.68
C VAL A 22 -4.24 -9.70 8.61
N SER A 23 -3.27 -10.19 9.38
CA SER A 23 -2.39 -9.34 10.17
C SER A 23 -1.42 -8.60 9.26
N PHE A 24 -1.08 -7.37 9.63
CA PHE A 24 -0.07 -6.56 8.96
C PHE A 24 0.77 -5.77 9.95
N ARG A 25 1.96 -5.38 9.51
CA ARG A 25 2.87 -4.49 10.24
C ARG A 25 2.98 -3.15 9.54
N LYS A 26 3.37 -2.13 10.31
CA LYS A 26 3.71 -0.81 9.76
C LYS A 26 4.81 -0.95 8.70
N GLY A 27 4.58 -0.35 7.54
CA GLY A 27 5.46 -0.35 6.39
C GLY A 27 5.25 -1.52 5.42
N GLU A 28 4.48 -2.54 5.77
CA GLU A 28 4.18 -3.65 4.85
C GLU A 28 3.30 -3.17 3.68
N ILE A 29 3.51 -3.77 2.51
CA ILE A 29 2.82 -3.42 1.26
C ILE A 29 1.96 -4.61 0.85
N HIS A 30 0.64 -4.41 0.78
CA HIS A 30 -0.31 -5.45 0.40
C HIS A 30 -1.09 -5.07 -0.85
N SER A 31 -1.42 -6.08 -1.66
CA SER A 31 -2.38 -5.98 -2.77
C SER A 31 -3.77 -6.33 -2.25
N VAL A 32 -4.68 -5.35 -2.23
CA VAL A 32 -6.02 -5.50 -1.65
C VAL A 32 -7.10 -5.11 -2.66
N SER A 33 -8.34 -5.53 -2.39
CA SER A 33 -9.48 -5.03 -3.15
C SER A 33 -9.64 -3.50 -3.01
N PRO A 34 -10.17 -2.78 -4.03
CA PRO A 34 -10.38 -1.34 -3.93
C PRO A 34 -11.27 -0.93 -2.74
N ILE A 35 -12.27 -1.74 -2.40
CA ILE A 35 -13.15 -1.49 -1.25
C ILE A 35 -12.35 -1.56 0.05
N SER A 36 -11.52 -2.59 0.23
CA SER A 36 -10.67 -2.69 1.41
C SER A 36 -9.63 -1.57 1.47
N ALA A 37 -9.07 -1.13 0.34
CA ALA A 37 -8.18 0.02 0.29
C ALA A 37 -8.87 1.30 0.80
N ILE A 38 -10.08 1.61 0.32
CA ILE A 38 -10.85 2.78 0.76
C ILE A 38 -11.04 2.74 2.28
N VAL A 39 -11.53 1.62 2.82
CA VAL A 39 -11.79 1.47 4.25
C VAL A 39 -10.51 1.66 5.08
N LEU A 40 -9.39 1.08 4.64
CA LEU A 40 -8.12 1.18 5.36
C LEU A 40 -7.53 2.59 5.34
N ILE A 41 -7.70 3.30 4.22
CA ILE A 41 -7.25 4.69 4.06
C ILE A 41 -8.13 5.64 4.87
N GLU A 42 -9.46 5.48 4.83
CA GLU A 42 -10.40 6.27 5.65
C GLU A 42 -10.17 6.09 7.15
N GLN A 43 -9.71 4.90 7.57
CA GLN A 43 -9.32 4.63 8.95
C GLN A 43 -7.91 5.12 9.30
N HIS A 44 -7.21 5.81 8.39
CA HIS A 44 -5.83 6.27 8.55
C HIS A 44 -4.84 5.14 8.91
N LYS A 45 -5.09 3.92 8.42
CA LYS A 45 -4.24 2.73 8.67
C LYS A 45 -3.25 2.48 7.55
N ALA A 46 -3.49 3.04 6.36
CA ALA A 46 -2.67 2.85 5.18
C ALA A 46 -2.81 4.02 4.21
N HIS A 47 -1.92 4.08 3.23
CA HIS A 47 -1.98 4.97 2.07
C HIS A 47 -1.70 4.19 0.78
N ILE A 48 -2.03 4.80 -0.37
CA ILE A 48 -1.74 4.20 -1.69
C ILE A 48 -0.22 4.08 -1.84
N TYR A 49 0.26 2.87 -2.16
CA TYR A 49 1.68 2.67 -2.39
C TYR A 49 2.06 3.17 -3.78
N HIS A 50 2.80 4.28 -3.81
CA HIS A 50 3.44 4.77 -5.01
C HIS A 50 4.86 4.19 -5.06
N LYS A 51 5.09 3.21 -5.93
CA LYS A 51 6.46 2.84 -6.27
C LYS A 51 7.07 4.06 -6.96
N ALA A 52 7.90 4.81 -6.25
CA ALA A 52 8.74 5.80 -6.90
C ALA A 52 9.61 5.02 -7.90
N THR A 53 9.28 5.09 -9.18
CA THR A 53 10.25 4.82 -10.24
C THR A 53 11.27 5.93 -10.10
N ASN A 54 12.33 5.65 -9.36
CA ASN A 54 13.53 6.46 -9.43
C ASN A 54 14.18 6.15 -10.78
N GLU A 55 13.61 6.69 -11.86
CA GLU A 55 14.40 7.06 -13.04
C GLU A 55 15.24 8.27 -12.61
N SER A 56 16.26 8.02 -11.78
CA SER A 56 17.36 8.95 -11.70
C SER A 56 17.93 9.01 -13.11
N LEU A 57 17.73 10.14 -13.78
CA LEU A 57 18.60 10.61 -14.84
C LEU A 57 20.01 10.71 -14.24
N GLU A 58 20.69 9.57 -14.16
CA GLU A 58 22.13 9.53 -14.28
C GLU A 58 22.45 9.89 -15.73
N ASP A 59 23.53 10.66 -15.89
CA ASP A 59 24.15 11.08 -17.15
C ASP A 59 23.48 12.25 -17.87
N LEU A 60 23.99 13.46 -17.61
CA LEU A 60 24.73 14.27 -18.61
C LEU A 60 25.34 15.50 -17.89
N ASP A 61 26.44 15.26 -17.17
CA ASP A 61 27.46 16.28 -16.93
C ASP A 61 28.74 15.77 -17.61
N GLU A 62 28.92 16.14 -18.89
CA GLU A 62 30.23 16.13 -19.53
C GLU A 62 30.63 17.57 -19.84
N GLY A 63 31.53 18.09 -19.00
CA GLY A 63 32.81 18.73 -19.38
C GLY A 63 32.80 19.92 -20.32
#